data_AF-A0A924WWZ4-F1
#
_entry.id   AF-A0A924WWZ4-F1
#
_cell.length_a   1.000
_cell.length_b   1.000
_cell.length_c   1.000
_cell.angle_alpha   90.00
_cell.angle_beta   90.00
_cell.angle_gamma   90.00
#
_symmetry.space_group_name_H-M   'P 1'
#
loop_
_entity.id
_entity.type
_entity.pdbx_description
1 polymer ?
#
loop_
_entity_poly.entity_id
_entity_poly.type
_entity_poly.pdbx_seq_one_letter_code
_entity_poly.pdbx_strand_id
1 'polypeptide(L)'
;MTPHPTDDHPIERVLNTGEAAVMAVRRLFSGYFWLILKNVLGWLLIVLALPMGVFLPGPGGLPMFLIGFALVAFPGKRKLTSHFLRGRPLMIEASIFTSITTLISLIVIAGFLWFVGERYRSLMAYFSLDPDPQKSTPGFIAAVAGICVLAAAITWAVMRLSLLFVNRLIRIIPRIRRMIRPILRRWGVVLLPPPKKGSDGTGRQEGEILEFSQGSRDRFARWWIASRPWVSRFVRLSFMAVLLYFVIVPIKNGWRPTERMVNLIYPLEFVASVLLFAAFLYVFRILPWYALLYELGHRIPGTAAARIWVTSELSRYLPGTQWPMVERSHLLRPYGVSTAVSETSQVLEQLLFCIASAIFAALCLTLLGMSRTIDETARGWMIAGVMATPLLLALLHPRVFYSVINRVLVAGGRPRLQTDVRGGTLAAVLLSKAAGVAFMALAIWLISHAPLNLPLAKWWLVGGIYSMAWLAGFAAFWTPGGLGVREIVFVLLLPAAIKPYVDPSLGPEELKAFAAILALVLRVWSIAGAVLVTLLAYTFDFEGALNSFRNSRKS
;
A
#
# COMPACT_ATOMS: atom_id res chain seq x y z
N MET A 1 47.12 -38.84 23.16
CA MET A 1 45.79 -38.31 23.53
C MET A 1 45.50 -37.13 22.61
N THR A 2 44.74 -37.38 21.55
CA THR A 2 44.25 -36.37 20.59
C THR A 2 42.98 -35.71 21.16
N PRO A 3 42.79 -34.39 21.08
CA PRO A 3 41.54 -33.77 21.49
C PRO A 3 40.49 -33.92 20.39
N HIS A 4 39.30 -34.39 20.77
CA HIS A 4 38.09 -34.41 19.95
C HIS A 4 37.64 -32.98 19.59
N PRO A 5 37.14 -32.73 18.36
CA PRO A 5 36.43 -31.50 18.05
C PRO A 5 35.00 -31.57 18.59
N THR A 6 34.57 -30.49 19.22
CA THR A 6 33.22 -30.27 19.76
C THR A 6 32.16 -30.34 18.65
N ASP A 7 31.14 -31.16 18.86
CA ASP A 7 29.94 -31.27 18.04
C ASP A 7 29.16 -29.94 18.00
N ASP A 8 29.30 -29.20 16.91
CA ASP A 8 28.38 -28.12 16.53
C ASP A 8 27.03 -28.72 16.13
N HIS A 9 26.04 -28.68 17.03
CA HIS A 9 24.70 -29.18 16.72
C HIS A 9 24.06 -28.39 15.55
N PRO A 10 23.51 -29.07 14.52
CA PRO A 10 22.90 -28.43 13.35
C PRO A 10 21.74 -27.46 13.68
N ILE A 11 21.11 -27.66 14.84
CA ILE A 11 19.94 -26.91 15.31
C ILE A 11 20.33 -25.49 15.72
N GLU A 12 21.50 -25.28 16.33
CA GLU A 12 21.96 -23.94 16.73
C GLU A 12 22.36 -23.06 15.53
N ARG A 13 22.90 -23.66 14.45
CA ARG A 13 23.15 -22.95 13.19
C ARG A 13 21.85 -22.51 12.52
N VAL A 14 20.78 -23.31 12.59
CA VAL A 14 19.46 -22.97 12.03
C VAL A 14 18.78 -21.86 12.86
N LEU A 15 18.94 -21.87 14.18
CA LEU A 15 18.43 -20.82 15.08
C LEU A 15 19.13 -19.47 14.82
N ASN A 16 20.46 -19.46 14.73
CA ASN A 16 21.23 -18.24 14.47
C ASN A 16 21.01 -17.68 13.07
N THR A 17 20.83 -18.53 12.05
CA THR A 17 20.57 -18.07 10.67
C THR A 17 19.15 -17.53 10.50
N GLY A 18 18.16 -18.07 11.19
CA GLY A 18 16.79 -17.56 11.19
C GLY A 18 16.65 -16.17 11.81
N GLU A 19 17.24 -15.95 12.99
CA GLU A 19 17.25 -14.62 13.63
C GLU A 19 18.11 -13.61 12.86
N ALA A 20 19.25 -14.03 12.32
CA ALA A 20 20.10 -13.19 11.48
C ALA A 20 19.39 -12.78 10.17
N ALA A 21 18.61 -13.67 9.55
CA ALA A 21 17.84 -13.37 8.34
C ALA A 21 16.67 -12.42 8.63
N VAL A 22 15.94 -12.61 9.73
CA VAL A 22 14.90 -11.67 10.17
C VAL A 22 15.51 -10.30 10.49
N MET A 23 16.68 -10.26 11.15
CA MET A 23 17.43 -9.03 11.38
C MET A 23 17.96 -8.41 10.09
N ALA A 24 18.39 -9.20 9.10
CA ALA A 24 18.88 -8.73 7.81
C ALA A 24 17.78 -8.18 6.92
N VAL A 25 16.60 -8.83 6.87
CA VAL A 25 15.41 -8.33 6.16
C VAL A 25 14.86 -7.10 6.88
N ARG A 26 14.82 -7.09 8.21
CA ARG A 26 14.46 -5.89 8.99
C ARG A 26 15.47 -4.76 8.79
N ARG A 27 16.76 -5.05 8.63
CA ARG A 27 17.79 -4.06 8.26
C ARG A 27 17.65 -3.58 6.83
N LEU A 28 17.36 -4.46 5.86
CA LEU A 28 17.11 -4.12 4.46
C LEU A 28 15.86 -3.25 4.34
N PHE A 29 14.71 -3.66 4.89
CA PHE A 29 13.49 -2.87 4.89
C PHE A 29 13.60 -1.62 5.76
N SER A 30 14.26 -1.66 6.92
CA SER A 30 14.51 -0.42 7.67
C SER A 30 15.45 0.51 6.92
N GLY A 31 16.40 -0.02 6.14
CA GLY A 31 17.33 0.74 5.32
C GLY A 31 16.62 1.42 4.14
N TYR A 32 15.79 0.67 3.40
CA TYR A 32 14.96 1.21 2.33
C TYR A 32 13.86 2.14 2.85
N PHE A 33 13.22 1.80 3.97
CA PHE A 33 12.25 2.67 4.64
C PHE A 33 12.91 3.96 5.12
N TRP A 34 14.09 3.89 5.75
CA TRP A 34 14.83 5.09 6.14
C TRP A 34 15.31 5.88 4.94
N LEU A 35 15.64 5.24 3.83
CA LEU A 35 16.02 5.92 2.59
C LEU A 35 14.82 6.64 1.95
N ILE A 36 13.67 5.97 1.86
CA ILE A 36 12.41 6.55 1.38
C ILE A 36 11.96 7.66 2.33
N LEU A 37 12.00 7.43 3.64
CA LEU A 37 11.61 8.41 4.66
C LEU A 37 12.53 9.63 4.65
N LYS A 38 13.87 9.45 4.58
CA LYS A 38 14.82 10.56 4.44
C LYS A 38 14.57 11.35 3.16
N ASN A 39 14.27 10.67 2.05
CA ASN A 39 13.92 11.32 0.79
C ASN A 39 12.60 12.07 0.89
N VAL A 40 11.53 11.47 1.42
CA VAL A 40 10.22 12.10 1.61
C VAL A 40 10.32 13.30 2.55
N LEU A 41 11.02 13.15 3.68
CA LEU A 41 11.24 14.23 4.65
C LEU A 41 12.12 15.34 4.05
N GLY A 42 13.14 14.98 3.27
CA GLY A 42 14.00 15.91 2.55
C GLY A 42 13.24 16.73 1.53
N TRP A 43 12.42 16.08 0.70
CA TRP A 43 11.51 16.73 -0.25
C TRP A 43 10.47 17.60 0.46
N LEU A 44 9.88 17.11 1.55
CA LEU A 44 8.91 17.85 2.35
C LEU A 44 9.53 19.10 2.98
N LEU A 45 10.78 19.03 3.47
CA LEU A 45 11.52 20.21 3.96
C LEU A 45 11.89 21.19 2.84
N ILE A 46 12.24 20.69 1.63
CA ILE A 46 12.50 21.53 0.46
C ILE A 46 11.22 22.28 0.03
N VAL A 47 10.08 21.59 0.01
CA VAL A 47 8.80 22.17 -0.38
C VAL A 47 8.30 23.16 0.69
N LEU A 48 8.44 22.81 1.98
CA LEU A 48 8.05 23.69 3.10
C LEU A 48 8.99 24.87 3.30
N ALA A 49 10.23 24.82 2.81
CA ALA A 49 11.17 25.94 2.90
C ALA A 49 10.66 27.22 2.20
N LEU A 50 9.88 27.06 1.13
CA LEU A 50 9.28 28.17 0.36
C LEU A 50 8.24 28.96 1.18
N PRO A 51 7.16 28.34 1.70
CA PRO A 51 6.18 29.04 2.53
C PRO A 51 6.74 29.43 3.90
N MET A 52 7.55 28.58 4.55
CA MET A 52 8.12 28.87 5.88
C MET A 52 9.16 29.99 5.85
N GLY A 53 9.78 30.24 4.71
CA GLY A 53 10.70 31.37 4.53
C GLY A 53 10.04 32.74 4.66
N VAL A 54 8.71 32.82 4.52
CA VAL A 54 7.92 34.06 4.68
C VAL A 54 7.61 34.34 6.16
N PHE A 55 7.47 33.30 6.98
CA PHE A 55 7.04 33.41 8.39
C PHE A 55 8.19 33.48 9.40
N LEU A 56 9.43 33.20 8.99
CA LEU A 56 10.61 33.24 9.86
C LEU A 56 11.46 34.49 9.55
N PRO A 57 11.76 35.35 10.55
CA PRO A 57 12.58 36.55 10.33
C PRO A 57 14.01 36.17 9.90
N GLY A 58 14.46 36.73 8.77
CA GLY A 58 15.75 36.44 8.12
C GLY A 58 15.64 35.39 7.00
N PRO A 59 16.76 34.87 6.45
CA PRO A 59 16.73 33.86 5.38
C PRO A 59 16.34 32.46 5.90
N GLY A 60 15.28 32.36 6.71
CA GLY A 60 14.90 31.17 7.50
C GLY A 60 14.47 29.96 6.67
N GLY A 61 13.95 30.17 5.47
CA GLY A 61 13.65 29.07 4.52
C GLY A 61 14.92 28.37 4.00
N LEU A 62 16.05 29.09 3.97
CA LEU A 62 17.27 28.62 3.32
C LEU A 62 18.02 27.52 4.11
N PRO A 63 18.12 27.59 5.45
CA PRO A 63 18.55 26.45 6.28
C PRO A 63 17.64 25.22 6.12
N MET A 64 16.32 25.40 6.09
CA MET A 64 15.36 24.31 5.91
C MET A 64 15.52 23.64 4.54
N PHE A 65 15.71 24.44 3.49
CA PHE A 65 16.04 23.99 2.15
C PHE A 65 17.38 23.25 2.10
N LEU A 66 18.43 23.76 2.74
CA LEU A 66 19.75 23.13 2.76
C LEU A 66 19.75 21.80 3.52
N ILE A 67 19.03 21.72 4.65
CA ILE A 67 18.85 20.49 5.43
C ILE A 67 18.02 19.48 4.64
N GLY A 68 16.91 19.90 4.05
CA GLY A 68 16.06 19.07 3.20
C GLY A 68 16.81 18.56 1.97
N PHE A 69 17.52 19.44 1.27
CA PHE A 69 18.39 19.08 0.16
C PHE A 69 19.45 18.09 0.62
N ALA A 70 20.10 18.28 1.76
CA ALA A 70 21.13 17.35 2.22
C ALA A 70 20.58 15.97 2.64
N LEU A 71 19.31 15.87 3.05
CA LEU A 71 18.62 14.62 3.38
C LEU A 71 18.27 13.75 2.17
N VAL A 72 18.07 14.34 0.98
CA VAL A 72 17.70 13.59 -0.24
C VAL A 72 18.92 12.88 -0.85
N ALA A 73 18.88 11.56 -1.02
CA ALA A 73 19.94 10.78 -1.67
C ALA A 73 19.70 10.67 -3.19
N PHE A 74 20.65 11.15 -4.01
CA PHE A 74 20.67 10.95 -5.47
C PHE A 74 22.04 10.43 -5.92
N PRO A 75 22.10 9.45 -6.86
CA PRO A 75 23.36 9.00 -7.43
C PRO A 75 24.08 10.16 -8.16
N GLY A 76 25.38 10.35 -7.90
CA GLY A 76 26.23 11.38 -8.55
C GLY A 76 26.22 12.80 -7.92
N LYS A 77 25.49 12.99 -6.81
CA LYS A 77 25.20 14.31 -6.20
C LYS A 77 26.40 15.08 -5.65
N ARG A 78 27.49 14.42 -5.24
CA ARG A 78 28.64 15.08 -4.57
C ARG A 78 29.36 16.08 -5.48
N LYS A 79 29.51 15.79 -6.78
CA LYS A 79 30.11 16.72 -7.76
C LYS A 79 29.25 17.98 -7.92
N LEU A 80 27.95 17.81 -8.21
CA LEU A 80 26.99 18.92 -8.36
C LEU A 80 26.87 19.79 -7.12
N THR A 81 26.73 19.16 -5.94
CA THR A 81 26.60 19.87 -4.65
C THR A 81 27.89 20.62 -4.29
N SER A 82 29.06 20.03 -4.56
CA SER A 82 30.35 20.72 -4.36
C SER A 82 30.54 21.90 -5.32
N HIS A 83 30.03 21.80 -6.55
CA HIS A 83 30.10 22.86 -7.56
C HIS A 83 29.21 24.05 -7.17
N PHE A 84 27.97 23.76 -6.76
CA PHE A 84 26.98 24.73 -6.29
C PHE A 84 27.43 25.43 -4.99
N LEU A 85 27.95 24.69 -4.01
CA LEU A 85 28.46 25.25 -2.74
C LEU A 85 29.79 26.01 -2.87
N ARG A 86 30.53 25.80 -3.97
CA ARG A 86 31.72 26.58 -4.33
C ARG A 86 31.38 27.82 -5.16
N GLY A 87 30.10 28.02 -5.50
CA GLY A 87 29.63 29.17 -6.30
C GLY A 87 30.12 29.14 -7.74
N ARG A 88 30.49 27.97 -8.27
CA ARG A 88 30.92 27.85 -9.66
C ARG A 88 29.68 27.90 -10.59
N PRO A 89 29.70 28.73 -11.65
CA PRO A 89 28.59 28.81 -12.58
C PRO A 89 28.34 27.45 -13.25
N LEU A 90 27.09 27.19 -13.60
CA LEU A 90 26.73 26.00 -14.37
C LEU A 90 27.21 26.22 -15.81
N MET A 91 28.28 25.53 -16.19
CA MET A 91 28.79 25.48 -17.56
C MET A 91 27.94 24.43 -18.30
N ILE A 92 26.70 24.79 -18.64
CA ILE A 92 25.90 23.97 -19.55
C ILE A 92 26.35 24.36 -20.95
N GLU A 93 26.79 23.39 -21.76
CA GLU A 93 27.17 23.65 -23.14
C GLU A 93 26.05 24.40 -23.87
N ALA A 94 26.43 25.44 -24.62
CA ALA A 94 25.47 26.36 -25.22
C ALA A 94 24.48 25.64 -26.16
N SER A 95 24.91 24.57 -26.83
CA SER A 95 24.06 23.74 -27.69
C SER A 95 23.01 22.96 -26.90
N ILE A 96 23.42 22.20 -25.88
CA ILE A 96 22.52 21.37 -25.06
C ILE A 96 21.49 22.24 -24.33
N PHE A 97 21.94 23.37 -23.76
CA PHE A 97 21.02 24.29 -23.08
C PHE A 97 20.00 24.90 -24.05
N THR A 98 20.45 25.33 -25.23
CA THR A 98 19.55 25.88 -26.25
C THR A 98 18.53 24.83 -26.67
N SER A 99 18.95 23.58 -26.93
CA SER A 99 18.03 22.49 -27.31
C SER A 99 17.00 22.15 -26.22
N ILE A 100 17.41 22.11 -24.95
CA ILE A 100 16.50 21.81 -23.83
C ILE A 100 15.51 22.97 -23.63
N THR A 101 15.98 24.21 -23.69
CA THR A 101 15.10 25.38 -23.51
C THR A 101 14.11 25.55 -24.64
N THR A 102 14.52 25.30 -25.89
CA THR A 102 13.60 25.28 -27.03
C THR A 102 12.57 24.16 -26.88
N LEU A 103 12.99 22.96 -26.48
CA LEU A 103 12.08 21.83 -26.28
C LEU A 103 11.04 22.12 -25.19
N ILE A 104 11.46 22.61 -24.03
CA ILE A 104 10.54 22.95 -22.93
C ILE A 104 9.59 24.09 -23.34
N SER A 105 10.09 25.09 -24.05
CA SER A 105 9.24 26.21 -24.52
C SER A 105 8.14 25.70 -25.47
N LEU A 106 8.47 24.79 -26.39
CA LEU A 106 7.50 24.17 -27.29
C LEU A 106 6.46 23.33 -26.52
N ILE A 107 6.90 22.54 -25.53
CA ILE A 107 6.00 21.71 -24.71
C ILE A 107 5.04 22.58 -23.89
N VAL A 108 5.53 23.64 -23.25
CA VAL A 108 4.70 24.56 -22.45
C VAL A 108 3.64 25.24 -23.33
N ILE A 109 4.01 25.64 -24.55
CA ILE A 109 3.08 26.25 -25.49
C ILE A 109 2.04 25.25 -25.98
N ALA A 110 2.45 24.03 -26.34
CA ALA A 110 1.52 22.97 -26.73
C ALA A 110 0.54 22.63 -25.59
N GLY A 111 1.03 22.55 -24.35
CA GLY A 111 0.20 22.32 -23.17
C GLY A 111 -0.76 23.48 -22.88
N PHE A 112 -0.32 24.72 -23.06
CA PHE A 112 -1.18 25.90 -22.91
C PHE A 112 -2.28 25.95 -23.97
N LEU A 113 -1.95 25.67 -25.24
CA LEU A 113 -2.91 25.59 -26.33
C LEU A 113 -3.96 24.50 -26.08
N TRP A 114 -3.52 23.32 -25.64
CA TRP A 114 -4.43 22.23 -25.28
C TRP A 114 -5.34 22.61 -24.10
N PHE A 115 -4.78 23.16 -23.03
CA PHE A 115 -5.55 23.58 -21.84
C PHE A 115 -6.59 24.65 -22.16
N VAL A 116 -6.22 25.67 -22.95
CA VAL A 116 -7.14 26.73 -23.38
C VAL A 116 -8.21 26.17 -24.32
N GLY A 117 -7.83 25.31 -25.26
CA GLY A 117 -8.75 24.64 -26.19
C GLY A 117 -9.78 23.76 -25.47
N GLU A 118 -9.37 23.05 -24.42
CA GLU A 118 -10.27 22.19 -23.65
C GLU A 118 -11.18 22.98 -22.71
N ARG A 119 -10.65 24.04 -22.07
CA ARG A 119 -11.37 24.81 -21.05
C ARG A 119 -12.33 25.85 -21.62
N TYR A 120 -12.03 26.41 -22.79
CA TYR A 120 -12.80 27.51 -23.41
C TYR A 120 -13.44 27.12 -24.75
N ARG A 121 -13.78 25.84 -24.91
CA ARG A 121 -14.40 25.29 -26.14
C ARG A 121 -15.70 26.01 -26.55
N SER A 122 -16.45 26.55 -25.59
CA SER A 122 -17.66 27.37 -25.83
C SER A 122 -17.37 28.78 -26.36
N LEU A 123 -16.24 29.37 -25.94
CA LEU A 123 -15.76 30.68 -26.39
C LEU A 123 -15.20 30.58 -27.83
N MET A 124 -14.53 29.47 -28.14
CA MET A 124 -14.13 29.12 -29.50
C MET A 124 -15.34 29.01 -30.44
N ALA A 125 -16.41 28.32 -30.01
CA ALA A 125 -17.65 28.21 -30.78
C ALA A 125 -18.37 29.56 -31.01
N TYR A 126 -18.33 30.49 -30.05
CA TYR A 126 -18.94 31.83 -30.17
C TYR A 126 -18.26 32.70 -31.23
N PHE A 127 -16.95 32.55 -31.42
CA PHE A 127 -16.19 33.24 -32.48
C PHE A 127 -16.18 32.47 -33.83
N SER A 128 -17.04 31.46 -34.00
CA SER A 128 -17.07 30.58 -35.18
C SER A 128 -15.74 29.85 -35.46
N LEU A 129 -14.98 29.54 -34.41
CA LEU A 129 -13.69 28.87 -34.50
C LEU A 129 -13.92 27.35 -34.45
N ASP A 130 -14.18 26.76 -35.61
CA ASP A 130 -14.28 25.31 -35.76
C ASP A 130 -12.86 24.72 -35.81
N PRO A 131 -12.47 23.79 -34.91
CA PRO A 131 -11.13 23.20 -34.86
C PRO A 131 -10.82 22.26 -36.04
N ASP A 132 -11.75 22.14 -37.00
CA ASP A 132 -11.61 21.30 -38.19
C ASP A 132 -10.67 21.97 -39.23
N PRO A 133 -9.50 21.39 -39.52
CA PRO A 133 -8.48 22.01 -40.37
C PRO A 133 -8.95 22.34 -41.81
N GLN A 134 -10.04 21.73 -42.29
CA GLN A 134 -10.59 22.00 -43.63
C GLN A 134 -11.45 23.27 -43.73
N LYS A 135 -11.91 23.85 -42.62
CA LYS A 135 -12.83 25.03 -42.62
C LYS A 135 -12.19 26.33 -42.15
N SER A 136 -10.93 26.30 -41.74
CA SER A 136 -10.24 27.46 -41.15
C SER A 136 -9.71 28.45 -42.21
N THR A 137 -9.95 29.75 -42.02
CA THR A 137 -9.47 30.81 -42.93
C THR A 137 -7.94 30.95 -42.83
N PRO A 138 -7.18 31.06 -43.94
CA PRO A 138 -5.71 31.11 -43.93
C PRO A 138 -5.11 32.19 -43.01
N GLY A 139 -5.79 33.32 -42.87
CA GLY A 139 -5.37 34.43 -41.99
C GLY A 139 -5.39 34.08 -40.50
N PHE A 140 -6.27 33.17 -40.05
CA PHE A 140 -6.34 32.74 -38.66
C PHE A 140 -5.20 31.79 -38.29
N ILE A 141 -4.88 30.84 -39.19
CA ILE A 141 -3.73 29.95 -39.02
C ILE A 141 -2.44 30.79 -38.92
N ALA A 142 -2.31 31.82 -39.75
CA ALA A 142 -1.17 32.74 -39.70
C ALA A 142 -1.11 33.56 -38.39
N ALA A 143 -2.25 34.04 -37.89
CA ALA A 143 -2.32 34.79 -36.63
C ALA A 143 -2.00 33.93 -35.41
N VAL A 144 -2.55 32.72 -35.32
CA VAL A 144 -2.27 31.75 -34.25
C VAL A 144 -0.81 31.31 -34.31
N ALA A 145 -0.30 30.99 -35.50
CA ALA A 145 1.12 30.68 -35.69
C ALA A 145 2.01 31.86 -35.24
N GLY A 146 1.65 33.10 -35.56
CA GLY A 146 2.35 34.30 -35.12
C GLY A 146 2.38 34.46 -33.59
N ILE A 147 1.24 34.25 -32.92
CA ILE A 147 1.16 34.30 -31.45
C ILE A 147 1.99 33.17 -30.82
N CYS A 148 1.95 31.97 -31.39
CA CYS A 148 2.76 30.84 -30.92
C CYS A 148 4.26 31.09 -31.07
N VAL A 149 4.69 31.68 -32.19
CA VAL A 149 6.09 32.05 -32.42
C VAL A 149 6.54 33.14 -31.44
N LEU A 150 5.70 34.15 -31.20
CA LEU A 150 5.99 35.21 -30.23
C LEU A 150 6.06 34.66 -28.79
N ALA A 151 5.13 33.80 -28.40
CA ALA A 151 5.14 33.13 -27.10
C ALA A 151 6.38 32.23 -26.93
N ALA A 152 6.80 31.53 -27.99
CA ALA A 152 8.03 30.73 -27.99
C ALA A 152 9.26 31.60 -27.81
N ALA A 153 9.35 32.73 -28.51
CA ALA A 153 10.44 33.69 -28.39
C ALA A 153 10.51 34.30 -26.97
N ILE A 154 9.37 34.70 -26.40
CA ILE A 154 9.31 35.25 -25.03
C ILE A 154 9.71 34.18 -24.01
N THR A 155 9.15 32.97 -24.12
CA THR A 155 9.44 31.88 -23.18
C THR A 155 10.93 31.49 -23.25
N TRP A 156 11.50 31.44 -24.44
CA TRP A 156 12.92 31.20 -24.65
C TRP A 156 13.79 32.31 -24.05
N ALA A 157 13.42 33.58 -24.26
CA ALA A 157 14.14 34.73 -23.69
C ALA A 157 14.10 34.73 -22.15
N VAL A 158 12.92 34.52 -21.56
CA VAL A 158 12.73 34.41 -20.10
C VAL A 158 13.56 33.26 -19.53
N MET A 159 13.56 32.10 -20.19
CA MET A 159 14.34 30.94 -19.76
C MET A 159 15.85 31.23 -19.82
N ARG A 160 16.32 31.99 -20.81
CA ARG A 160 17.73 32.39 -20.93
C ARG A 160 18.13 33.44 -19.88
N LEU A 161 17.25 34.39 -19.58
CA LEU A 161 17.39 35.34 -18.46
C LEU A 161 17.41 34.61 -17.11
N SER A 162 16.61 33.55 -16.96
CA SER A 162 16.57 32.75 -15.73
C SER A 162 17.92 32.10 -15.42
N LEU A 163 18.69 31.66 -16.43
CA LEU A 163 20.04 31.17 -16.20
C LEU A 163 21.01 32.23 -15.70
N LEU A 164 20.90 33.46 -16.22
CA LEU A 164 21.72 34.57 -15.72
C LEU A 164 21.39 34.85 -14.26
N PHE A 165 20.10 34.79 -13.92
CA PHE A 165 19.62 34.92 -12.55
C PHE A 165 20.12 33.78 -11.65
N VAL A 166 19.97 32.53 -12.08
CA VAL A 166 20.46 31.33 -11.35
C VAL A 166 21.98 31.40 -11.15
N ASN A 167 22.75 31.76 -12.18
CA ASN A 167 24.20 31.92 -12.07
C ASN A 167 24.58 33.07 -11.12
N ARG A 168 23.83 34.18 -11.10
CA ARG A 168 24.00 35.24 -10.09
C ARG A 168 23.70 34.72 -8.69
N LEU A 169 22.61 33.97 -8.52
CA LEU A 169 22.22 33.39 -7.24
C LEU A 169 23.27 32.41 -6.70
N ILE A 170 23.82 31.56 -7.59
CA ILE A 170 24.91 30.63 -7.26
C ILE A 170 26.16 31.35 -6.76
N ARG A 171 26.50 32.51 -7.31
CA ARG A 171 27.64 33.33 -6.83
C ARG A 171 27.43 33.93 -5.43
N ILE A 172 26.19 34.01 -4.95
CA ILE A 172 25.85 34.50 -3.60
C ILE A 172 26.01 33.38 -2.55
N ILE A 173 25.92 32.12 -2.96
CA ILE A 173 25.98 30.94 -2.08
C ILE A 173 27.25 30.89 -1.21
N PRO A 174 28.47 31.23 -1.68
CA PRO A 174 29.65 31.28 -0.83
C PRO A 174 29.61 32.35 0.28
N ARG A 175 28.88 33.47 0.10
CA ARG A 175 28.67 34.48 1.15
C ARG A 175 27.68 33.95 2.18
N ILE A 176 26.57 33.38 1.72
CA ILE A 176 25.55 32.77 2.57
C ILE A 176 26.14 31.63 3.40
N ARG A 177 26.93 30.75 2.78
CA ARG A 177 27.64 29.66 3.47
C ARG A 177 28.53 30.21 4.59
N ARG A 178 29.21 31.34 4.38
CA ARG A 178 30.04 31.97 5.41
C ARG A 178 29.21 32.52 6.58
N MET A 179 28.03 33.10 6.32
CA MET A 179 27.10 33.55 7.36
C MET A 179 26.51 32.39 8.18
N ILE A 180 26.14 31.27 7.54
CA ILE A 180 25.45 30.16 8.19
C ILE A 180 26.43 29.21 8.91
N ARG A 181 27.70 29.16 8.49
CA ARG A 181 28.75 28.32 9.09
C ARG A 181 28.85 28.40 10.63
N PRO A 182 28.87 29.58 11.28
CA PRO A 182 28.90 29.66 12.74
C PRO A 182 27.64 29.10 13.41
N ILE A 183 26.46 29.28 12.79
CA ILE A 183 25.18 28.76 13.30
C ILE A 183 25.15 27.23 13.22
N LEU A 184 25.53 26.67 12.07
CA LEU A 184 25.61 25.21 11.88
C LEU A 184 26.64 24.54 12.80
N ARG A 185 27.76 25.20 13.07
CA ARG A 185 28.77 24.71 14.03
C ARG A 185 28.24 24.70 15.47
N ARG A 186 27.45 25.71 15.88
CA ARG A 186 26.76 25.69 17.19
C ARG A 186 25.83 24.48 17.32
N TRP A 187 25.24 24.03 16.21
CA TRP A 187 24.32 22.88 16.17
C TRP A 187 25.05 21.55 15.95
N GLY A 188 26.39 21.56 15.84
CA GLY A 188 27.24 20.39 15.68
C GLY A 188 27.18 19.74 14.30
N VAL A 189 26.86 20.52 13.26
CA VAL A 189 26.70 20.08 11.87
C VAL A 189 27.88 20.56 11.02
N VAL A 190 28.70 19.62 10.51
CA VAL A 190 29.83 19.94 9.63
C VAL A 190 29.45 19.65 8.18
N LEU A 191 29.24 20.71 7.39
CA LEU A 191 29.02 20.63 5.94
C LEU A 191 30.35 20.46 5.19
N LEU A 192 30.47 19.38 4.40
CA LEU A 192 31.64 18.97 3.61
C LEU A 192 32.91 18.72 4.44
N PRO A 193 33.05 17.55 5.09
CA PRO A 193 34.30 17.13 5.70
C PRO A 193 35.40 16.94 4.63
N PRO A 194 36.69 17.19 4.96
CA PRO A 194 37.78 16.76 4.10
C PRO A 194 37.74 15.23 3.92
N PRO A 195 38.10 14.70 2.73
CA PRO A 195 38.11 13.26 2.51
C PRO A 195 39.03 12.58 3.54
N LYS A 196 38.48 11.61 4.29
CA LYS A 196 39.28 10.75 5.17
C LYS A 196 40.28 9.99 4.30
N LYS A 197 41.56 10.31 4.43
CA LYS A 197 42.66 9.49 3.90
C LYS A 197 42.80 8.30 4.86
N GLY A 198 42.41 7.11 4.41
CA GLY A 198 42.62 5.86 5.15
C GLY A 198 41.35 5.06 5.45
N SER A 199 40.63 4.63 4.42
CA SER A 199 39.83 3.41 4.54
C SER A 199 40.13 2.53 3.35
N ASP A 200 40.88 1.47 3.61
CA ASP A 200 41.23 0.43 2.65
C ASP A 200 39.99 -0.20 2.01
N GLY A 201 40.25 -0.81 0.87
CA GLY A 201 39.29 -1.15 -0.17
C GLY A 201 38.07 -1.96 0.27
N THR A 202 37.06 -1.82 -0.59
CA THR A 202 35.75 -2.50 -0.66
C THR A 202 34.59 -1.75 -0.01
N GLY A 203 33.87 -1.03 -0.88
CA GLY A 203 32.60 -0.37 -0.57
C GLY A 203 32.60 1.07 -1.06
N ARG A 204 31.86 1.35 -2.14
CA ARG A 204 31.41 2.71 -2.48
C ARG A 204 30.57 3.26 -1.32
N GLN A 205 31.18 3.72 -0.25
CA GLN A 205 30.53 4.64 0.66
C GLN A 205 30.57 6.00 -0.03
N GLU A 206 29.46 6.35 -0.70
CA GLU A 206 29.20 7.72 -1.13
C GLU A 206 29.30 8.62 0.10
N GLY A 207 30.47 9.25 0.28
CA GLY A 207 30.80 9.96 1.52
C GLY A 207 29.71 10.94 1.94
N GLU A 208 29.16 10.74 3.15
CA GLU A 208 28.11 11.57 3.74
C GLU A 208 28.50 13.06 3.65
N ILE A 209 27.62 13.88 3.07
CA ILE A 209 27.84 15.31 2.83
C ILE A 209 27.83 16.12 4.16
N LEU A 210 27.35 15.49 5.23
CA LEU A 210 27.16 16.03 6.58
C LEU A 210 27.72 15.04 7.61
N GLU A 211 28.75 15.43 8.35
CA GLU A 211 29.11 14.74 9.59
C GLU A 211 28.49 15.49 10.77
N PHE A 212 27.59 14.83 11.49
CA PHE A 212 27.11 15.29 12.80
C PHE A 212 28.13 14.94 13.86
N SER A 213 28.52 15.90 14.72
CA SER A 213 29.39 15.63 15.87
C SER A 213 28.80 14.53 16.77
N GLN A 214 29.65 13.69 17.40
CA GLN A 214 29.21 12.61 18.30
C GLN A 214 28.25 13.11 19.39
N GLY A 215 28.50 14.28 19.99
CA GLY A 215 27.60 14.87 20.99
C GLY A 215 26.21 15.26 20.44
N SER A 216 26.09 15.68 19.17
CA SER A 216 24.78 15.90 18.54
C SER A 216 24.07 14.58 18.20
N ARG A 217 24.81 13.53 17.82
CA ARG A 217 24.24 12.18 17.62
C ARG A 217 23.68 11.62 18.93
N ASP A 218 24.39 11.78 20.03
CA ASP A 218 23.95 11.29 21.36
C ASP A 218 22.80 12.09 21.94
N ARG A 219 22.74 13.41 21.69
CA ARG A 219 21.57 14.23 22.04
C ARG A 219 20.34 13.82 21.24
N PHE A 220 20.50 13.61 19.93
CA PHE A 220 19.40 13.16 19.08
C PHE A 220 18.95 11.74 19.42
N ALA A 221 19.87 10.83 19.72
CA ALA A 221 19.55 9.47 20.16
C ALA A 221 18.80 9.48 21.51
N ARG A 222 19.25 10.27 22.49
CA ARG A 222 18.55 10.44 23.77
C ARG A 222 17.16 11.06 23.58
N TRP A 223 17.06 12.11 22.76
CA TRP A 223 15.78 12.73 22.42
C TRP A 223 14.83 11.75 21.71
N TRP A 224 15.35 10.94 20.77
CA TRP A 224 14.57 9.93 20.05
C TRP A 224 14.10 8.81 20.98
N ILE A 225 14.95 8.31 21.87
CA ILE A 225 14.58 7.30 22.86
C ILE A 225 13.48 7.84 23.80
N ALA A 226 13.61 9.09 24.24
CA ALA A 226 12.60 9.75 25.08
C ALA A 226 11.29 10.03 24.32
N SER A 227 11.37 10.39 23.03
CA SER A 227 10.21 10.76 22.21
C SER A 227 9.51 9.57 21.57
N ARG A 228 10.20 8.45 21.35
CA ARG A 228 9.68 7.23 20.69
C ARG A 228 8.36 6.71 21.30
N PRO A 229 8.19 6.65 22.64
CA PRO A 229 6.92 6.22 23.24
C PRO A 229 5.79 7.21 22.92
N TRP A 230 6.07 8.52 22.98
CA TRP A 230 5.11 9.58 22.70
C TRP A 230 4.71 9.62 21.23
N VAL A 231 5.67 9.51 20.32
CA VAL A 231 5.41 9.39 18.88
C VAL A 231 4.59 8.14 18.60
N SER A 232 4.90 7.00 19.22
CA SER A 232 4.11 5.78 19.06
C SER A 232 2.67 5.95 19.58
N ARG A 233 2.48 6.62 20.73
CA ARG A 233 1.14 6.94 21.25
C ARG A 233 0.38 7.90 20.34
N PHE A 234 1.03 8.96 19.87
CA PHE A 234 0.42 9.94 18.97
C PHE A 234 0.01 9.30 17.64
N VAL A 235 0.86 8.45 17.05
CA VAL A 235 0.52 7.70 15.84
C VAL A 235 -0.66 6.77 16.08
N ARG A 236 -0.66 6.01 17.20
CA ARG A 236 -1.79 5.13 17.56
C ARG A 236 -3.09 5.92 17.78
N LEU A 237 -3.03 7.05 18.49
CA LEU A 237 -4.18 7.89 18.78
C LEU A 237 -4.71 8.56 17.51
N SER A 238 -3.83 9.09 16.67
CA SER A 238 -4.20 9.67 15.38
C SER A 238 -4.85 8.62 14.48
N PHE A 239 -4.27 7.42 14.43
CA PHE A 239 -4.85 6.30 13.68
C PHE A 239 -6.23 5.92 14.20
N MET A 240 -6.42 5.84 15.53
CA MET A 240 -7.72 5.60 16.15
C MET A 240 -8.72 6.70 15.81
N ALA A 241 -8.33 7.98 15.91
CA ALA A 241 -9.18 9.11 15.57
C ALA A 241 -9.62 9.09 14.10
N VAL A 242 -8.71 8.75 13.18
CA VAL A 242 -9.03 8.58 11.76
C VAL A 242 -10.02 7.42 11.57
N LEU A 243 -9.81 6.28 12.22
CA LEU A 243 -10.73 5.14 12.21
C LEU A 243 -12.13 5.53 12.69
N LEU A 244 -12.21 6.19 13.84
CA LEU A 244 -13.47 6.67 14.41
C LEU A 244 -14.14 7.68 13.49
N TYR A 245 -13.39 8.58 12.86
CA TYR A 245 -13.93 9.51 11.87
C TYR A 245 -14.57 8.78 10.69
N PHE A 246 -13.91 7.76 10.13
CA PHE A 246 -14.45 6.95 9.04
C PHE A 246 -15.68 6.11 9.43
N VAL A 247 -15.86 5.79 10.71
CA VAL A 247 -17.05 5.08 11.22
C VAL A 247 -18.18 6.05 11.54
N ILE A 248 -17.90 7.14 12.25
CA ILE A 248 -18.91 8.06 12.80
C ILE A 248 -19.51 8.93 11.70
N VAL A 249 -18.70 9.44 10.76
CA VAL A 249 -19.19 10.38 9.74
C VAL A 249 -20.25 9.76 8.82
N PRO A 250 -20.06 8.54 8.25
CA PRO A 250 -21.09 7.91 7.43
C PRO A 250 -22.35 7.58 8.22
N ILE A 251 -22.22 7.15 9.49
CA ILE A 251 -23.38 6.90 10.36
C ILE A 251 -24.14 8.20 10.59
N LYS A 252 -23.47 9.28 11.02
CA LYS A 252 -24.12 10.57 11.32
C LYS A 252 -24.83 11.15 10.09
N ASN A 253 -24.16 11.13 8.95
CA ASN A 253 -24.69 11.71 7.71
C ASN A 253 -25.77 10.81 7.07
N GLY A 254 -25.69 9.50 7.26
CA GLY A 254 -26.58 8.52 6.65
C GLY A 254 -27.75 8.06 7.52
N TRP A 255 -27.75 8.32 8.83
CA TRP A 255 -28.70 7.70 9.77
C TRP A 255 -30.17 7.99 9.44
N ARG A 256 -30.56 9.27 9.34
CA ARG A 256 -31.96 9.66 9.16
C ARG A 256 -32.58 9.10 7.86
N PRO A 257 -31.91 9.19 6.69
CA PRO A 257 -32.45 8.61 5.46
C PRO A 257 -32.52 7.08 5.48
N THR A 258 -31.62 6.40 6.18
CA THR A 258 -31.51 4.92 6.13
C THR A 258 -32.18 4.20 7.28
N GLU A 259 -32.71 4.91 8.28
CA GLU A 259 -33.29 4.33 9.49
C GLU A 259 -34.30 3.21 9.18
N ARG A 260 -35.16 3.43 8.19
CA ARG A 260 -36.13 2.42 7.72
C ARG A 260 -35.44 1.16 7.20
N MET A 261 -34.39 1.30 6.40
CA MET A 261 -33.66 0.16 5.82
C MET A 261 -32.88 -0.61 6.89
N VAL A 262 -32.29 0.10 7.87
CA VAL A 262 -31.53 -0.52 8.96
C VAL A 262 -32.45 -1.28 9.90
N ASN A 263 -33.66 -0.78 10.17
CA ASN A 263 -34.65 -1.47 11.00
C ASN A 263 -35.19 -2.77 10.38
N LEU A 264 -34.98 -2.97 9.08
CA LEU A 264 -35.29 -4.22 8.38
C LEU A 264 -34.18 -5.28 8.51
N ILE A 265 -33.08 -4.98 9.19
CA ILE A 265 -32.05 -5.97 9.51
C ILE A 265 -32.51 -6.74 10.75
N TYR A 266 -33.08 -7.93 10.56
CA TYR A 266 -33.57 -8.73 11.67
C TYR A 266 -32.42 -9.31 12.51
N PRO A 267 -32.46 -9.23 13.85
CA PRO A 267 -31.42 -9.77 14.71
C PRO A 267 -31.16 -11.28 14.51
N LEU A 268 -32.22 -12.05 14.25
CA LEU A 268 -32.10 -13.49 14.01
C LEU A 268 -31.33 -13.80 12.72
N GLU A 269 -31.60 -13.06 11.65
CA GLU A 269 -30.89 -13.18 10.38
C GLU A 269 -29.43 -12.74 10.52
N PHE A 270 -29.18 -11.69 11.31
CA PHE A 270 -27.82 -11.29 11.64
C PHE A 270 -27.08 -12.41 12.38
N VAL A 271 -27.68 -13.02 13.40
CA VAL A 271 -27.06 -14.17 14.12
C VAL A 271 -26.85 -15.35 13.18
N ALA A 272 -27.85 -15.73 12.38
CA ALA A 272 -27.74 -16.80 11.41
C ALA A 272 -26.61 -16.54 10.39
N SER A 273 -26.47 -15.31 9.92
CA SER A 273 -25.40 -14.91 9.02
C SER A 273 -24.02 -15.01 9.68
N VAL A 274 -23.90 -14.68 10.98
CA VAL A 274 -22.65 -14.83 11.75
C VAL A 274 -22.28 -16.31 11.87
N LEU A 275 -23.26 -17.18 12.13
CA LEU A 275 -23.05 -18.63 12.17
C LEU A 275 -22.60 -19.17 10.81
N LEU A 276 -23.22 -18.73 9.72
CA LEU A 276 -22.78 -19.07 8.36
C LEU A 276 -21.36 -18.56 8.10
N PHE A 277 -21.01 -17.34 8.54
CA PHE A 277 -19.64 -16.85 8.37
C PHE A 277 -18.62 -17.67 9.17
N ALA A 278 -18.95 -18.06 10.39
CA ALA A 278 -18.13 -18.94 11.21
C ALA A 278 -17.93 -20.32 10.54
N ALA A 279 -19.01 -20.89 9.98
CA ALA A 279 -18.93 -22.12 9.18
C ALA A 279 -18.05 -21.91 7.93
N PHE A 280 -18.14 -20.75 7.28
CA PHE A 280 -17.27 -20.41 6.16
C PHE A 280 -15.79 -20.38 6.55
N LEU A 281 -15.45 -19.72 7.65
CA LEU A 281 -14.09 -19.68 8.16
C LEU A 281 -13.59 -21.10 8.46
N TYR A 282 -14.40 -21.93 9.10
CA TYR A 282 -13.97 -23.29 9.42
C TYR A 282 -13.82 -24.17 8.18
N VAL A 283 -14.90 -24.32 7.40
CA VAL A 283 -14.98 -25.31 6.31
C VAL A 283 -14.16 -24.89 5.08
N PHE A 284 -14.17 -23.61 4.73
CA PHE A 284 -13.53 -23.13 3.50
C PHE A 284 -12.22 -22.38 3.75
N ARG A 285 -11.94 -21.91 4.98
CA ARG A 285 -10.64 -21.30 5.30
C ARG A 285 -9.69 -22.27 5.98
N ILE A 286 -10.09 -22.80 7.13
CA ILE A 286 -9.25 -23.63 8.00
C ILE A 286 -9.00 -25.02 7.42
N LEU A 287 -10.04 -25.79 7.06
CA LEU A 287 -9.87 -27.16 6.56
C LEU A 287 -9.01 -27.25 5.28
N PRO A 288 -9.17 -26.39 4.26
CA PRO A 288 -8.34 -26.48 3.06
C PRO A 288 -6.90 -26.09 3.34
N TRP A 289 -6.65 -25.17 4.27
CA TRP A 289 -5.29 -24.87 4.73
C TRP A 289 -4.69 -26.05 5.52
N TYR A 290 -5.49 -26.70 6.37
CA TYR A 290 -5.05 -27.90 7.09
C TYR A 290 -4.68 -29.03 6.11
N ALA A 291 -5.44 -29.22 5.03
CA ALA A 291 -5.10 -30.16 3.97
C ALA A 291 -3.78 -29.79 3.24
N LEU A 292 -3.54 -28.49 3.00
CA LEU A 292 -2.25 -28.03 2.46
C LEU A 292 -1.07 -28.37 3.38
N LEU A 293 -1.22 -28.17 4.69
CA LEU A 293 -0.17 -28.54 5.65
C LEU A 293 0.09 -30.05 5.67
N TYR A 294 -0.97 -30.86 5.58
CA TYR A 294 -0.86 -32.30 5.53
C TYR A 294 -0.08 -32.78 4.30
N GLU A 295 -0.36 -32.21 3.12
CA GLU A 295 0.39 -32.48 1.87
C GLU A 295 1.86 -32.03 1.95
N LEU A 296 2.12 -30.96 2.69
CA LEU A 296 3.49 -30.48 2.95
C LEU A 296 4.24 -31.36 3.97
N GLY A 297 3.64 -32.45 4.44
CA GLY A 297 4.27 -33.46 5.29
C GLY A 297 4.12 -33.23 6.79
N HIS A 298 3.34 -32.23 7.21
CA HIS A 298 3.17 -31.90 8.63
C HIS A 298 1.77 -32.27 9.12
N ARG A 299 1.73 -33.17 10.12
CA ARG A 299 0.49 -33.59 10.78
C ARG A 299 0.36 -32.86 12.12
N ILE A 300 -0.67 -32.03 12.24
CA ILE A 300 -1.00 -31.32 13.48
C ILE A 300 -2.44 -31.69 13.89
N PRO A 301 -2.81 -31.62 15.18
CA PRO A 301 -4.20 -31.80 15.58
C PRO A 301 -5.11 -30.77 14.89
N GLY A 302 -6.27 -31.19 14.39
CA GLY A 302 -7.18 -30.31 13.64
C GLY A 302 -7.71 -29.13 14.49
N THR A 303 -7.91 -29.35 15.78
CA THR A 303 -8.31 -28.30 16.74
C THR A 303 -7.20 -27.27 16.95
N ALA A 304 -5.95 -27.72 17.06
CA ALA A 304 -4.79 -26.84 17.08
C ALA A 304 -4.64 -26.06 15.77
N ALA A 305 -4.86 -26.70 14.61
CA ALA A 305 -4.85 -26.04 13.32
C ALA A 305 -5.88 -24.88 13.26
N ALA A 306 -7.09 -25.12 13.75
CA ALA A 306 -8.13 -24.11 13.83
C ALA A 306 -7.74 -22.94 14.75
N ARG A 307 -7.25 -23.24 15.96
CA ARG A 307 -6.80 -22.22 16.92
C ARG A 307 -5.68 -21.36 16.35
N ILE A 308 -4.67 -21.99 15.75
CA ILE A 308 -3.53 -21.32 15.12
C ILE A 308 -4.01 -20.43 13.96
N TRP A 309 -4.88 -20.96 13.09
CA TRP A 309 -5.39 -20.23 11.93
C TRP A 309 -6.10 -18.95 12.38
N VAL A 310 -7.05 -19.06 13.31
CA VAL A 310 -7.86 -17.93 13.74
C VAL A 310 -7.04 -16.92 14.55
N THR A 311 -6.14 -17.39 15.43
CA THR A 311 -5.26 -16.50 16.20
C THR A 311 -4.36 -15.69 15.27
N SER A 312 -3.79 -16.33 14.25
CA SER A 312 -2.97 -15.64 13.26
C SER A 312 -3.76 -14.62 12.43
N GLU A 313 -5.02 -14.91 12.09
CA GLU A 313 -5.87 -13.99 11.32
C GLU A 313 -6.33 -12.80 12.17
N LEU A 314 -6.59 -12.98 13.46
CA LEU A 314 -6.93 -11.88 14.36
C LEU A 314 -5.79 -10.87 14.52
N SER A 315 -4.53 -11.33 14.42
CA SER A 315 -3.36 -10.45 14.52
C SER A 315 -3.33 -9.33 13.47
N ARG A 316 -4.04 -9.51 12.34
CA ARG A 316 -4.12 -8.51 11.26
C ARG A 316 -4.90 -7.24 11.64
N TYR A 317 -5.72 -7.33 12.70
CA TYR A 317 -6.51 -6.21 13.21
C TYR A 317 -5.78 -5.42 14.30
N LEU A 318 -4.67 -5.94 14.83
CA LEU A 318 -3.92 -5.31 15.92
C LEU A 318 -2.83 -4.35 15.39
N PRO A 319 -2.85 -3.06 15.77
CA PRO A 319 -1.84 -2.11 15.34
C PRO A 319 -0.50 -2.36 16.05
N GLY A 320 0.51 -2.84 15.29
CA GLY A 320 1.88 -3.03 15.76
C GLY A 320 2.42 -4.46 15.58
N THR A 321 1.55 -5.45 15.36
CA THR A 321 1.89 -6.86 15.07
C THR A 321 1.60 -7.13 13.60
N GLN A 322 2.39 -6.54 12.70
CA GLN A 322 1.99 -6.36 11.30
C GLN A 322 2.06 -7.60 10.40
N TRP A 323 2.30 -8.80 10.94
CA TRP A 323 2.55 -9.96 10.09
C TRP A 323 1.87 -11.21 10.64
N PRO A 324 0.60 -11.47 10.24
CA PRO A 324 -0.07 -12.75 10.46
C PRO A 324 0.81 -13.95 10.12
N MET A 325 1.73 -13.79 9.15
CA MET A 325 2.75 -14.78 8.78
C MET A 325 3.72 -15.11 9.91
N VAL A 326 4.23 -14.09 10.60
CA VAL A 326 5.17 -14.29 11.71
C VAL A 326 4.46 -14.98 12.87
N GLU A 327 3.26 -14.51 13.21
CA GLU A 327 2.44 -15.09 14.28
C GLU A 327 2.16 -16.57 14.02
N ARG A 328 1.71 -16.88 12.80
CA ARG A 328 1.42 -18.26 12.39
C ARG A 328 2.64 -19.15 12.45
N SER A 329 3.80 -18.65 12.00
CA SER A 329 5.05 -19.40 12.07
C SER A 329 5.49 -19.66 13.50
N HIS A 330 5.29 -18.69 14.42
CA HIS A 330 5.63 -18.83 15.82
C HIS A 330 4.75 -19.89 16.51
N LEU A 331 3.44 -19.84 16.26
CA LEU A 331 2.48 -20.80 16.82
C LEU A 331 2.64 -22.23 16.27
N LEU A 332 3.23 -22.39 15.08
CA LEU A 332 3.47 -23.70 14.45
C LEU A 332 4.82 -24.33 14.83
N ARG A 333 5.78 -23.56 15.36
CA ARG A 333 7.10 -24.06 15.77
C ARG A 333 7.04 -25.23 16.76
N PRO A 334 6.19 -25.22 17.81
CA PRO A 334 6.08 -26.34 18.74
C PRO A 334 5.63 -27.65 18.09
N TYR A 335 4.99 -27.58 16.91
CA TYR A 335 4.52 -28.73 16.14
C TYR A 335 5.55 -29.21 15.10
N GLY A 336 6.80 -28.73 15.15
CA GLY A 336 7.87 -29.15 14.25
C GLY A 336 7.74 -28.62 12.82
N VAL A 337 6.86 -27.65 12.58
CA VAL A 337 6.69 -27.03 11.26
C VAL A 337 7.73 -25.93 11.07
N SER A 338 8.51 -26.01 9.99
CA SER A 338 9.51 -24.98 9.70
C SER A 338 8.85 -23.63 9.36
N THR A 339 9.54 -22.53 9.66
CA THR A 339 9.06 -21.17 9.32
C THR A 339 8.85 -21.01 7.81
N ALA A 340 9.71 -21.62 6.97
CA ALA A 340 9.57 -21.58 5.52
C ALA A 340 8.29 -22.27 5.02
N VAL A 341 7.96 -23.46 5.57
CA VAL A 341 6.74 -24.19 5.22
C VAL A 341 5.50 -23.44 5.69
N SER A 342 5.53 -22.90 6.91
CA SER A 342 4.42 -22.10 7.45
C SER A 342 4.11 -20.90 6.56
N GLU A 343 5.11 -20.08 6.24
CA GLU A 343 4.94 -18.90 5.38
C GLU A 343 4.47 -19.29 3.97
N THR A 344 5.05 -20.35 3.38
CA THR A 344 4.65 -20.82 2.05
C THR A 344 3.20 -21.29 2.04
N SER A 345 2.78 -22.09 3.02
CA SER A 345 1.40 -22.59 3.14
C SER A 345 0.40 -21.43 3.22
N GLN A 346 0.77 -20.35 3.91
CA GLN A 346 -0.06 -19.17 4.08
C GLN A 346 -0.10 -18.29 2.82
N VAL A 347 1.03 -18.09 2.16
CA VAL A 347 1.08 -17.39 0.87
C VAL A 347 0.23 -18.14 -0.16
N LEU A 348 0.36 -19.47 -0.20
CA LEU A 348 -0.43 -20.32 -1.08
C LEU A 348 -1.92 -20.22 -0.76
N GLU A 349 -2.32 -20.35 0.51
CA GLU A 349 -3.70 -20.20 0.94
C GLU A 349 -4.29 -18.85 0.49
N GLN A 350 -3.54 -17.77 0.73
CA GLN A 350 -3.99 -16.41 0.43
C GLN A 350 -4.09 -16.18 -1.08
N LEU A 351 -3.14 -16.69 -1.86
CA LEU A 351 -3.18 -16.63 -3.32
C LEU A 351 -4.38 -17.39 -3.89
N LEU A 352 -4.61 -18.62 -3.43
CA LEU A 352 -5.76 -19.43 -3.84
C LEU A 352 -7.09 -18.74 -3.53
N PHE A 353 -7.19 -18.10 -2.37
CA PHE A 353 -8.38 -17.33 -2.02
C PHE A 353 -8.54 -16.04 -2.84
N CYS A 354 -7.44 -15.36 -3.19
CA CYS A 354 -7.47 -14.22 -4.12
C CYS A 354 -7.96 -14.65 -5.50
N ILE A 355 -7.46 -15.78 -6.00
CA ILE A 355 -7.88 -16.35 -7.29
C ILE A 355 -9.36 -16.70 -7.27
N ALA A 356 -9.82 -17.42 -6.23
CA ALA A 356 -11.22 -17.76 -6.06
C ALA A 356 -12.13 -16.52 -6.03
N SER A 357 -11.73 -15.48 -5.28
CA SER A 357 -12.46 -14.21 -5.20
C SER A 357 -12.45 -13.45 -6.53
N ALA A 358 -11.34 -13.48 -7.27
CA ALA A 358 -11.22 -12.84 -8.58
C ALA A 358 -12.08 -13.54 -9.64
N ILE A 359 -12.08 -14.88 -9.66
CA ILE A 359 -12.95 -15.67 -10.54
C ILE A 359 -14.43 -15.37 -10.22
N PHE A 360 -14.80 -15.35 -8.95
CA PHE A 360 -16.18 -15.06 -8.55
C PHE A 360 -16.60 -13.64 -8.93
N ALA A 361 -15.74 -12.64 -8.67
CA ALA A 361 -15.97 -11.26 -9.09
C ALA A 361 -16.09 -11.13 -10.62
N ALA A 362 -15.22 -11.80 -11.38
CA ALA A 362 -15.26 -11.86 -12.83
C ALA A 362 -16.57 -12.44 -13.35
N LEU A 363 -16.99 -13.58 -12.79
CA LEU A 363 -18.25 -14.25 -13.12
C LEU A 363 -19.45 -13.33 -12.88
N CYS A 364 -19.46 -12.62 -11.75
CA CYS A 364 -20.51 -11.67 -11.40
C CYS A 364 -20.57 -10.48 -12.38
N LEU A 365 -19.41 -10.01 -12.84
CA LEU A 365 -19.30 -8.88 -13.75
C LEU A 365 -19.71 -9.19 -15.19
N THR A 366 -19.20 -10.29 -15.73
CA THR A 366 -19.34 -10.62 -17.15
C THR A 366 -20.60 -11.44 -17.40
N LEU A 367 -20.71 -12.61 -16.77
CA LEU A 367 -21.73 -13.60 -17.08
C LEU A 367 -23.08 -13.31 -16.39
N LEU A 368 -23.04 -12.73 -15.19
CA LEU A 368 -24.27 -12.45 -14.42
C LEU A 368 -24.82 -11.03 -14.65
N GLY A 369 -24.15 -10.23 -15.48
CA GLY A 369 -24.71 -8.99 -16.04
C GLY A 369 -24.50 -7.72 -15.22
N MET A 370 -23.67 -7.74 -14.16
CA MET A 370 -23.35 -6.54 -13.37
C MET A 370 -22.61 -5.48 -14.20
N SER A 371 -21.93 -5.84 -15.28
CA SER A 371 -21.28 -4.88 -16.20
C SER A 371 -22.25 -3.98 -16.98
N ARG A 372 -23.53 -4.36 -17.11
CA ARG A 372 -24.54 -3.57 -17.85
C ARG A 372 -25.09 -2.39 -17.05
N THR A 373 -24.84 -2.37 -15.74
CA THR A 373 -25.43 -1.40 -14.81
C THR A 373 -24.43 -0.30 -14.41
N ILE A 374 -23.16 -0.46 -14.79
CA ILE A 374 -22.05 0.41 -14.39
C ILE A 374 -21.65 1.32 -15.56
N ASP A 375 -21.24 2.56 -15.23
CA ASP A 375 -20.80 3.58 -16.19
C ASP A 375 -19.71 3.06 -17.15
N GLU A 376 -19.70 3.55 -18.39
CA GLU A 376 -18.91 3.00 -19.48
C GLU A 376 -17.39 3.09 -19.23
N THR A 377 -16.94 4.15 -18.55
CA THR A 377 -15.54 4.32 -18.17
C THR A 377 -15.12 3.38 -17.03
N ALA A 378 -15.96 3.24 -16.00
CA ALA A 378 -15.73 2.34 -14.87
C ALA A 378 -15.79 0.86 -15.30
N ARG A 379 -16.65 0.54 -16.27
CA ARG A 379 -16.74 -0.78 -16.90
C ARG A 379 -15.41 -1.19 -17.55
N GLY A 380 -14.72 -0.28 -18.22
CA GLY A 380 -13.40 -0.55 -18.83
C GLY A 380 -12.35 -0.99 -17.81
N TRP A 381 -12.23 -0.27 -16.68
CA TRP A 381 -11.30 -0.61 -15.61
C TRP A 381 -11.67 -1.91 -14.89
N MET A 382 -12.97 -2.18 -14.70
CA MET A 382 -13.43 -3.44 -14.11
C MET A 382 -13.17 -4.63 -15.02
N ILE A 383 -13.40 -4.49 -16.33
CA ILE A 383 -13.05 -5.53 -17.32
C ILE A 383 -11.54 -5.73 -17.34
N ALA A 384 -10.73 -4.66 -17.31
CA ALA A 384 -9.27 -4.78 -17.22
C ALA A 384 -8.82 -5.53 -15.96
N GLY A 385 -9.45 -5.27 -14.81
CA GLY A 385 -9.22 -6.01 -13.57
C GLY A 385 -9.63 -7.50 -13.68
N VAL A 386 -10.74 -7.80 -14.36
CA VAL A 386 -11.16 -9.17 -14.64
C VAL A 386 -10.21 -9.88 -15.61
N MET A 387 -9.66 -9.17 -16.60
CA MET A 387 -8.64 -9.68 -17.51
C MET A 387 -7.30 -9.99 -16.82
N ALA A 388 -7.11 -9.61 -15.55
CA ALA A 388 -6.02 -10.10 -14.72
C ALA A 388 -6.27 -11.51 -14.16
N THR A 389 -7.49 -12.04 -14.21
CA THR A 389 -7.84 -13.39 -13.71
C THR A 389 -7.08 -14.51 -14.44
N PRO A 390 -6.93 -14.51 -15.78
CA PRO A 390 -6.06 -15.45 -16.49
C PRO A 390 -4.60 -15.40 -16.03
N LEU A 391 -4.08 -14.22 -15.71
CA LEU A 391 -2.72 -14.06 -15.18
C LEU A 391 -2.61 -14.70 -13.79
N LEU A 392 -3.61 -14.50 -12.93
CA LEU A 392 -3.68 -15.14 -11.62
C LEU A 392 -3.83 -16.67 -11.71
N LEU A 393 -4.58 -17.17 -12.71
CA LEU A 393 -4.67 -18.60 -13.02
C LEU A 393 -3.35 -19.17 -13.57
N ALA A 394 -2.62 -18.42 -14.39
CA ALA A 394 -1.30 -18.82 -14.85
C ALA A 394 -0.29 -18.95 -13.70
N LEU A 395 -0.42 -18.09 -12.67
CA LEU A 395 0.35 -18.21 -11.42
C LEU A 395 -0.01 -19.46 -10.61
N LEU A 396 -1.17 -20.09 -10.83
CA LEU A 396 -1.58 -21.33 -10.17
C LEU A 396 -0.92 -22.58 -10.78
N HIS A 397 -0.39 -22.47 -12.00
CA HIS A 397 0.34 -23.58 -12.62
C HIS A 397 1.52 -23.95 -11.71
N PRO A 398 1.63 -25.20 -11.22
CA PRO A 398 2.61 -25.58 -10.19
C PRO A 398 4.03 -25.13 -10.54
N ARG A 399 4.43 -25.30 -11.82
CA ARG A 399 5.75 -24.87 -12.29
C ARG A 399 5.99 -23.36 -12.16
N VAL A 400 4.97 -22.53 -12.41
CA VAL A 400 5.08 -21.06 -12.33
C VAL A 400 5.11 -20.64 -10.87
N PHE A 401 4.18 -21.17 -10.06
CA PHE A 401 4.10 -20.89 -8.63
C PHE A 401 5.40 -21.20 -7.91
N TYR A 402 5.88 -22.45 -8.01
CA TYR A 402 7.12 -22.87 -7.35
C TYR A 402 8.35 -22.17 -7.92
N SER A 403 8.37 -21.82 -9.22
CA SER A 403 9.49 -21.05 -9.79
C SER A 403 9.54 -19.64 -9.21
N VAL A 404 8.40 -18.96 -9.07
CA VAL A 404 8.33 -17.61 -8.50
C VAL A 404 8.67 -17.65 -7.01
N ILE A 405 8.07 -18.56 -6.25
CA ILE A 405 8.34 -18.66 -4.81
C ILE A 405 9.79 -19.09 -4.54
N ASN A 406 10.32 -20.09 -5.23
CA ASN A 406 11.71 -20.50 -5.02
C ASN A 406 12.68 -19.40 -5.43
N ARG A 407 12.37 -18.58 -6.45
CA ARG A 407 13.18 -17.38 -6.76
C ARG A 407 13.15 -16.36 -5.62
N VAL A 408 11.97 -16.09 -5.05
CA VAL A 408 11.81 -15.15 -3.93
C VAL A 408 12.52 -15.69 -2.67
N LEU A 409 12.39 -16.98 -2.36
CA LEU A 409 13.05 -17.62 -1.23
C LEU A 409 14.57 -17.58 -1.38
N VAL A 410 15.11 -17.91 -2.56
CA VAL A 410 16.55 -17.86 -2.84
C VAL A 410 17.07 -16.43 -2.79
N ALA A 411 16.35 -15.46 -3.37
CA ALA A 411 16.70 -14.04 -3.28
C ALA A 411 16.67 -13.52 -1.82
N GLY A 412 15.82 -14.12 -0.98
CA GLY A 412 15.74 -13.86 0.46
C GLY A 412 16.68 -14.71 1.32
N GLY A 413 17.57 -15.52 0.73
CA GLY A 413 18.55 -16.35 1.45
C GLY A 413 17.99 -17.59 2.14
N ARG A 414 16.80 -18.06 1.76
CA ARG A 414 16.11 -19.23 2.35
C ARG A 414 16.24 -20.48 1.46
N PRO A 415 16.21 -21.69 2.06
CA PRO A 415 16.25 -22.92 1.28
C PRO A 415 15.02 -23.05 0.38
N ARG A 416 15.21 -23.70 -0.78
CA ARG A 416 14.12 -24.02 -1.71
C ARG A 416 13.11 -24.95 -1.03
N LEU A 417 11.84 -24.82 -1.40
CA LEU A 417 10.83 -25.81 -1.03
C LEU A 417 11.21 -27.15 -1.68
N GLN A 418 11.36 -28.19 -0.86
CA GLN A 418 11.71 -29.55 -1.31
C GLN A 418 10.46 -30.38 -1.66
N THR A 419 9.30 -29.99 -1.14
CA THR A 419 8.02 -30.67 -1.35
C THR A 419 7.08 -29.83 -2.19
N ASP A 420 6.77 -30.34 -3.38
CA ASP A 420 5.73 -29.79 -4.24
C ASP A 420 4.36 -30.33 -3.80
N VAL A 421 3.40 -29.43 -3.53
CA VAL A 421 1.99 -29.78 -3.37
C VAL A 421 1.44 -30.30 -4.69
N ARG A 422 0.75 -31.44 -4.63
CA ARG A 422 0.10 -32.08 -5.79
C ARG A 422 -0.92 -31.14 -6.43
N GLY A 423 -0.94 -31.09 -7.77
CA GLY A 423 -1.88 -30.26 -8.53
C GLY A 423 -3.35 -30.57 -8.24
N GLY A 424 -3.68 -31.84 -7.98
CA GLY A 424 -5.02 -32.25 -7.57
C GLY A 424 -5.46 -31.62 -6.24
N THR A 425 -4.57 -31.56 -5.25
CA THR A 425 -4.87 -30.93 -3.95
C THR A 425 -5.00 -29.42 -4.09
N LEU A 426 -4.16 -28.78 -4.92
CA LEU A 426 -4.30 -27.35 -5.25
C LEU A 426 -5.66 -27.05 -5.91
N ALA A 427 -6.10 -27.88 -6.85
CA ALA A 427 -7.40 -27.75 -7.50
C ALA A 427 -8.56 -27.95 -6.50
N ALA A 428 -8.48 -28.97 -5.64
CA ALA A 428 -9.48 -29.22 -4.61
C ALA A 428 -9.59 -28.06 -3.61
N VAL A 429 -8.45 -27.51 -3.17
CA VAL A 429 -8.42 -26.33 -2.30
C VAL A 429 -8.98 -25.12 -3.03
N LEU A 430 -8.62 -24.89 -4.29
CA LEU A 430 -9.18 -23.79 -5.09
C LEU A 430 -10.70 -23.90 -5.23
N LEU A 431 -11.22 -25.08 -5.56
CA LEU A 431 -12.65 -25.34 -5.67
C LEU A 431 -13.35 -25.12 -4.33
N SER A 432 -12.75 -25.57 -3.23
CA SER A 432 -13.24 -25.31 -1.88
C SER A 432 -13.28 -23.80 -1.58
N LYS A 433 -12.22 -23.03 -1.90
CA LYS A 433 -12.22 -21.57 -1.72
C LYS A 433 -13.28 -20.90 -2.60
N ALA A 434 -13.47 -21.34 -3.84
CA ALA A 434 -14.49 -20.81 -4.75
C ALA A 434 -15.91 -21.07 -4.24
N ALA A 435 -16.20 -22.29 -3.78
CA ALA A 435 -17.45 -22.63 -3.11
C ALA A 435 -17.64 -21.79 -1.82
N GLY A 436 -16.55 -21.56 -1.08
CA GLY A 436 -16.56 -20.71 0.10
C GLY A 436 -16.92 -19.25 -0.19
N VAL A 437 -16.41 -18.67 -1.28
CA VAL A 437 -16.78 -17.30 -1.68
C VAL A 437 -18.28 -17.22 -2.02
N ALA A 438 -18.81 -18.22 -2.72
CA ALA A 438 -20.24 -18.32 -2.98
C ALA A 438 -21.07 -18.48 -1.68
N PHE A 439 -20.61 -19.31 -0.76
CA PHE A 439 -21.24 -19.51 0.54
C PHE A 439 -21.24 -18.24 1.40
N MET A 440 -20.11 -17.51 1.41
CA MET A 440 -19.98 -16.21 2.08
C MET A 440 -20.93 -15.18 1.48
N ALA A 441 -21.10 -15.17 0.15
CA ALA A 441 -22.05 -14.29 -0.52
C ALA A 441 -23.50 -14.55 -0.06
N LEU A 442 -23.89 -15.81 0.13
CA LEU A 442 -25.20 -16.17 0.69
C LEU A 442 -25.36 -15.65 2.13
N ALA A 443 -24.32 -15.78 2.96
CA ALA A 443 -24.35 -15.24 4.32
C ALA A 443 -24.52 -13.71 4.35
N ILE A 444 -23.87 -13.01 3.42
CA ILE A 444 -24.03 -11.55 3.26
C ILE A 444 -25.42 -11.18 2.72
N TRP A 445 -25.95 -11.98 1.78
CA TRP A 445 -27.30 -11.79 1.25
C TRP A 445 -28.33 -11.86 2.38
N LEU A 446 -28.18 -12.77 3.34
CA LEU A 446 -29.10 -12.89 4.48
C LEU A 446 -29.28 -11.59 5.27
N ILE A 447 -28.24 -10.78 5.44
CA ILE A 447 -28.31 -9.49 6.17
C ILE A 447 -28.83 -8.36 5.28
N SER A 448 -28.66 -8.47 3.96
CA SER A 448 -28.90 -7.39 3.02
C SER A 448 -30.20 -7.54 2.22
N HIS A 449 -30.84 -8.71 2.24
CA HIS A 449 -32.00 -9.00 1.40
C HIS A 449 -33.25 -8.20 1.79
N ALA A 450 -33.62 -8.16 3.07
CA ALA A 450 -34.80 -7.42 3.53
C ALA A 450 -34.66 -5.90 3.37
N PRO A 451 -33.51 -5.26 3.73
CA PRO A 451 -33.31 -3.82 3.50
C PRO A 451 -33.31 -3.40 2.03
N LEU A 452 -32.81 -4.26 1.12
CA LEU A 452 -32.66 -3.96 -0.30
C LEU A 452 -33.78 -4.57 -1.16
N ASN A 453 -34.73 -5.29 -0.55
CA ASN A 453 -35.74 -6.11 -1.22
C ASN A 453 -35.15 -7.01 -2.33
N LEU A 454 -33.99 -7.62 -2.06
CA LEU A 454 -33.27 -8.42 -3.05
C LEU A 454 -33.82 -9.85 -3.11
N PRO A 455 -34.24 -10.33 -4.30
CA PRO A 455 -34.63 -11.73 -4.45
C PRO A 455 -33.43 -12.66 -4.29
N LEU A 456 -33.67 -13.89 -3.84
CA LEU A 456 -32.64 -14.91 -3.67
C LEU A 456 -31.84 -15.12 -4.97
N ALA A 457 -32.47 -15.02 -6.14
CA ALA A 457 -31.82 -15.14 -7.45
C ALA A 457 -30.67 -14.13 -7.70
N LYS A 458 -30.52 -13.10 -6.84
CA LYS A 458 -29.48 -12.07 -6.91
C LYS A 458 -28.48 -12.13 -5.75
N TRP A 459 -28.41 -13.23 -4.99
CA TRP A 459 -27.44 -13.42 -3.89
C TRP A 459 -25.98 -13.18 -4.31
N TRP A 460 -25.64 -13.51 -5.56
CA TRP A 460 -24.31 -13.35 -6.14
C TRP A 460 -23.90 -11.89 -6.31
N LEU A 461 -24.86 -10.95 -6.41
CA LEU A 461 -24.58 -9.53 -6.68
C LEU A 461 -23.79 -8.91 -5.51
N VAL A 462 -24.31 -9.06 -4.29
CA VAL A 462 -23.66 -8.52 -3.08
C VAL A 462 -22.36 -9.25 -2.80
N GLY A 463 -22.31 -10.56 -3.05
CA GLY A 463 -21.09 -11.38 -2.96
C GLY A 463 -19.98 -10.96 -3.91
N GLY A 464 -20.33 -10.65 -5.16
CA GLY A 464 -19.38 -10.20 -6.18
C GLY A 464 -18.77 -8.86 -5.78
N ILE A 465 -19.61 -7.92 -5.36
CA ILE A 465 -19.19 -6.60 -4.89
C ILE A 465 -18.28 -6.71 -3.66
N TYR A 466 -18.66 -7.57 -2.70
CA TYR A 466 -17.83 -7.84 -1.54
C TYR A 466 -16.49 -8.48 -1.92
N SER A 467 -16.47 -9.41 -2.87
CA SER A 467 -15.24 -10.03 -3.38
C SER A 467 -14.30 -9.00 -4.00
N MET A 468 -14.84 -8.07 -4.79
CA MET A 468 -14.08 -6.95 -5.36
C MET A 468 -13.53 -6.01 -4.29
N ALA A 469 -14.37 -5.66 -3.31
CA ALA A 469 -13.97 -4.84 -2.18
C ALA A 469 -12.88 -5.51 -1.33
N TRP A 470 -12.97 -6.82 -1.14
CA TRP A 470 -11.97 -7.61 -0.44
C TRP A 470 -10.64 -7.65 -1.20
N LEU A 471 -10.67 -7.86 -2.52
CA LEU A 471 -9.46 -7.83 -3.36
C LEU A 471 -8.77 -6.46 -3.33
N ALA A 472 -9.54 -5.37 -3.41
CA ALA A 472 -9.01 -4.02 -3.29
C ALA A 472 -8.40 -3.77 -1.90
N GLY A 473 -9.07 -4.22 -0.83
CA GLY A 473 -8.54 -4.16 0.53
C GLY A 473 -7.27 -5.01 0.73
N PHE A 474 -7.16 -6.14 0.04
CA PHE A 474 -5.95 -6.97 0.05
C PHE A 474 -4.78 -6.33 -0.70
N ALA A 475 -5.04 -5.66 -1.83
CA ALA A 475 -4.04 -4.90 -2.57
C ALA A 475 -3.52 -3.67 -1.79
N ALA A 476 -4.34 -3.13 -0.88
CA ALA A 476 -3.99 -2.01 -0.01
C ALA A 476 -3.08 -2.41 1.17
N PHE A 477 -1.87 -2.91 0.86
CA PHE A 477 -0.90 -3.43 1.83
C PHE A 477 -0.49 -2.43 2.93
N TRP A 478 -0.70 -1.13 2.72
CA TRP A 478 -0.40 -0.08 3.70
C TRP A 478 -1.49 0.10 4.75
N THR A 479 -2.67 -0.51 4.57
CA THR A 479 -3.80 -0.41 5.51
C THR A 479 -3.95 -1.71 6.33
N PRO A 480 -4.03 -1.64 7.67
CA PRO A 480 -4.24 -2.84 8.48
C PRO A 480 -5.63 -3.41 8.19
N GLY A 481 -5.69 -4.70 7.87
CA GLY A 481 -6.96 -5.39 7.57
C GLY A 481 -7.77 -4.80 6.41
N GLY A 482 -7.14 -4.06 5.49
CA GLY A 482 -7.82 -3.40 4.37
C GLY A 482 -8.75 -2.26 4.80
N LEU A 483 -8.57 -1.72 6.02
CA LEU A 483 -9.42 -0.67 6.60
C LEU A 483 -9.49 0.57 5.72
N GLY A 484 -10.71 1.01 5.44
CA GLY A 484 -11.03 2.17 4.61
C GLY A 484 -11.16 1.80 3.14
N VAL A 485 -10.16 1.16 2.55
CA VAL A 485 -10.19 0.84 1.09
C VAL A 485 -11.32 -0.12 0.77
N ARG A 486 -11.47 -1.18 1.55
CA ARG A 486 -12.54 -2.17 1.33
C ARG A 486 -13.92 -1.54 1.48
N GLU A 487 -14.13 -0.73 2.51
CA GLU A 487 -15.39 -0.02 2.75
C GLU A 487 -15.70 0.96 1.61
N ILE A 488 -14.72 1.76 1.18
CA ILE A 488 -14.90 2.72 0.07
C ILE A 488 -15.31 2.00 -1.20
N VAL A 489 -14.60 0.92 -1.58
CA VAL A 489 -14.92 0.17 -2.79
C VAL A 489 -16.31 -0.46 -2.69
N PHE A 490 -16.69 -0.99 -1.53
CA PHE A 490 -18.04 -1.52 -1.32
C PHE A 490 -19.13 -0.44 -1.44
N VAL A 491 -18.92 0.73 -0.84
CA VAL A 491 -19.85 1.88 -0.88
C VAL A 491 -19.99 2.47 -2.29
N LEU A 492 -18.94 2.41 -3.10
CA LEU A 492 -19.00 2.88 -4.49
C LEU A 492 -19.70 1.87 -5.40
N LEU A 493 -19.41 0.58 -5.23
CA LEU A 493 -19.90 -0.48 -6.13
C LEU A 493 -21.33 -0.92 -5.80
N LEU A 494 -21.71 -1.00 -4.52
CA LEU A 494 -23.04 -1.49 -4.13
C LEU A 494 -24.17 -0.68 -4.77
N PRO A 495 -24.22 0.66 -4.62
CA PRO A 495 -25.30 1.47 -5.19
C PRO A 495 -25.33 1.41 -6.72
N ALA A 496 -24.17 1.41 -7.37
CA ALA A 496 -24.06 1.38 -8.82
C ALA A 496 -24.59 0.05 -9.41
N ALA A 497 -24.20 -1.07 -8.80
CA ALA A 497 -24.56 -2.39 -9.31
C ALA A 497 -26.03 -2.76 -9.03
N ILE A 498 -26.59 -2.26 -7.92
CA ILE A 498 -27.88 -2.74 -7.39
C ILE A 498 -29.07 -1.88 -7.79
N LYS A 499 -28.85 -0.61 -8.20
CA LYS A 499 -29.90 0.35 -8.57
C LYS A 499 -30.99 -0.22 -9.51
N PRO A 500 -30.68 -1.07 -10.51
CA PRO A 500 -31.71 -1.62 -11.40
C PRO A 500 -32.58 -2.72 -10.79
N TYR A 501 -32.25 -3.22 -9.60
CA TYR A 501 -32.91 -4.34 -8.94
C TYR A 501 -33.64 -3.96 -7.66
N VAL A 502 -33.60 -2.69 -7.29
CA VAL A 502 -34.12 -2.15 -6.04
C VAL A 502 -35.27 -1.21 -6.33
N ASP A 503 -36.12 -0.96 -5.33
CA ASP A 503 -37.26 -0.06 -5.44
C ASP A 503 -36.86 1.30 -6.07
N PRO A 504 -37.49 1.72 -7.18
CA PRO A 504 -37.19 2.98 -7.86
C PRO A 504 -37.37 4.22 -6.96
N SER A 505 -38.12 4.10 -5.86
CA SER A 505 -38.33 5.18 -4.90
C SER A 505 -37.10 5.49 -4.04
N LEU A 506 -36.11 4.59 -3.96
CA LEU A 506 -34.89 4.78 -3.17
C LEU A 506 -33.93 5.75 -3.86
N GLY A 507 -33.60 6.84 -3.17
CA GLY A 507 -32.69 7.85 -3.68
C GLY A 507 -31.23 7.34 -3.80
N PRO A 508 -30.42 7.89 -4.72
CA PRO A 508 -29.01 7.49 -4.85
C PRO A 508 -28.19 7.80 -3.58
N GLU A 509 -28.54 8.85 -2.84
CA GLU A 509 -27.89 9.21 -1.59
C GLU A 509 -28.30 8.28 -0.43
N GLU A 510 -29.56 7.83 -0.38
CA GLU A 510 -30.03 6.84 0.59
C GLU A 510 -29.32 5.50 0.40
N LEU A 511 -29.17 5.06 -0.85
CA LEU A 511 -28.51 3.80 -1.17
C LEU A 511 -27.00 3.83 -0.85
N LYS A 512 -26.33 4.96 -1.08
CA LYS A 512 -24.93 5.16 -0.67
C LYS A 512 -24.78 5.18 0.85
N ALA A 513 -25.66 5.89 1.55
CA ALA A 513 -25.68 5.92 3.00
C ALA A 513 -25.89 4.53 3.59
N PHE A 514 -26.84 3.76 3.04
CA PHE A 514 -27.10 2.40 3.45
C PHE A 514 -25.91 1.49 3.16
N ALA A 515 -25.28 1.61 1.99
CA ALA A 515 -24.07 0.86 1.65
C ALA A 515 -22.93 1.12 2.67
N ALA A 516 -22.80 2.36 3.16
CA ALA A 516 -21.80 2.71 4.16
C ALA A 516 -22.08 2.08 5.51
N ILE A 517 -23.35 2.11 5.96
CA ILE A 517 -23.76 1.43 7.20
C ILE A 517 -23.60 -0.08 7.05
N LEU A 518 -24.02 -0.67 5.92
CA LEU A 518 -23.87 -2.09 5.65
C LEU A 518 -22.40 -2.50 5.63
N ALA A 519 -21.48 -1.71 5.07
CA ALA A 519 -20.05 -1.99 5.12
C ALA A 519 -19.53 -2.09 6.56
N LEU A 520 -20.01 -1.22 7.46
CA LEU A 520 -19.69 -1.25 8.88
C LEU A 520 -20.32 -2.46 9.59
N VAL A 521 -21.58 -2.77 9.31
CA VAL A 521 -22.27 -3.97 9.81
C VAL A 521 -21.52 -5.23 9.38
N LEU A 522 -21.06 -5.31 8.12
CA LEU A 522 -20.26 -6.42 7.61
C LEU A 522 -18.89 -6.52 8.28
N ARG A 523 -18.32 -5.41 8.76
CA ARG A 523 -17.10 -5.44 9.59
C ARG A 523 -17.41 -6.09 10.93
N VAL A 524 -18.45 -5.65 11.63
CA VAL A 524 -18.89 -6.22 12.92
C VAL A 524 -19.21 -7.70 12.76
N TRP A 525 -19.98 -8.06 11.73
CA TRP A 525 -20.31 -9.44 11.35
C TRP A 525 -19.06 -10.31 11.16
N SER A 526 -18.07 -9.83 10.41
CA SER A 526 -16.85 -10.59 10.17
C SER A 526 -15.99 -10.79 11.43
N ILE A 527 -15.96 -9.78 12.32
CA ILE A 527 -15.27 -9.86 13.61
C ILE A 527 -16.02 -10.82 14.54
N ALA A 528 -17.34 -10.73 14.62
CA ALA A 528 -18.17 -11.60 15.44
C ALA A 528 -18.00 -13.07 15.06
N GLY A 529 -18.03 -13.39 13.76
CA GLY A 529 -17.80 -14.77 13.33
C GLY A 529 -16.37 -15.24 13.57
N ALA A 530 -15.36 -14.38 13.41
CA ALA A 530 -13.97 -14.73 13.77
C ALA A 530 -13.83 -14.99 15.28
N VAL A 531 -14.44 -14.16 16.13
CA VAL A 531 -14.47 -14.35 17.59
C VAL A 531 -15.19 -15.65 17.95
N LEU A 532 -16.32 -15.96 17.31
CA LEU A 532 -17.05 -17.21 17.55
C LEU A 532 -16.18 -18.43 17.25
N VAL A 533 -15.53 -18.48 16.08
CA VAL A 533 -14.62 -19.59 15.75
C VAL A 533 -13.41 -19.61 16.70
N THR A 534 -12.93 -18.46 17.15
CA THR A 534 -11.87 -18.38 18.18
C THR A 534 -12.33 -19.06 19.46
N LEU A 535 -13.49 -18.69 19.99
CA LEU A 535 -14.03 -19.26 21.21
C LEU A 535 -14.16 -20.78 21.09
N LEU A 536 -14.76 -21.26 20.00
CA LEU A 536 -14.88 -22.70 19.73
C LEU A 536 -13.51 -23.39 19.64
N ALA A 537 -12.56 -22.82 18.89
CA ALA A 537 -11.24 -23.41 18.73
C ALA A 537 -10.46 -23.48 20.05
N TYR A 538 -10.57 -22.46 20.92
CA TYR A 538 -9.94 -22.46 22.24
C TYR A 538 -10.63 -23.38 23.23
N THR A 539 -11.96 -23.56 23.15
CA THR A 539 -12.67 -24.54 24.00
C THR A 539 -12.30 -25.97 23.63
N PHE A 540 -12.09 -26.28 22.34
CA PHE A 540 -11.74 -27.63 21.88
C PHE A 540 -10.22 -27.92 21.92
N ASP A 541 -9.35 -26.92 22.04
CA ASP A 541 -7.88 -27.06 22.19
C ASP A 541 -7.36 -26.35 23.46
N PHE A 542 -8.03 -26.59 24.59
CA PHE A 542 -7.73 -25.93 25.87
C PHE A 542 -6.29 -26.22 26.36
N GLU A 543 -5.82 -27.46 26.24
CA GLU A 543 -4.46 -27.85 26.63
C GLU A 543 -3.39 -27.23 25.73
N GLY A 544 -3.63 -27.18 24.41
CA GLY A 544 -2.75 -26.51 23.46
C GLY A 544 -2.66 -24.99 23.72
N ALA A 545 -3.76 -24.37 24.10
CA ALA A 545 -3.81 -22.95 24.46
C ALA A 545 -2.99 -22.65 25.73
N LEU A 546 -3.12 -23.48 26.79
CA LEU A 546 -2.36 -23.35 28.03
C LEU A 546 -0.85 -23.47 27.81
N ASN A 547 -0.43 -24.43 26.99
CA ASN A 547 0.98 -24.64 26.66
C ASN A 547 1.57 -23.48 25.84
N SER A 548 0.78 -22.91 24.92
CA SER A 548 1.18 -21.71 24.16
C SER A 548 1.44 -20.51 25.06
N PHE A 549 0.56 -20.26 26.05
CA PHE A 549 0.71 -19.16 27.01
C PHE A 549 1.94 -19.30 27.90
N ARG A 550 2.27 -20.54 28.32
CA ARG A 550 3.46 -20.82 29.14
C ARG A 550 4.77 -20.56 28.39
N ASN A 551 4.82 -20.88 27.09
CA ASN A 551 6.01 -20.66 26.27
C ASN A 551 6.24 -19.18 25.95
N SER A 552 5.18 -18.40 25.73
CA SER A 552 5.30 -16.95 25.47
C SER A 552 5.84 -16.13 26.66
N ARG A 553 5.76 -16.64 27.90
CA ARG A 553 6.37 -15.96 29.06
C ARG A 553 7.87 -16.27 29.24
N LYS A 554 8.39 -17.27 28.54
CA LYS A 554 9.79 -17.70 28.63
C LYS A 554 10.68 -17.08 27.55
N SER A 555 10.09 -16.60 26.44
CA SER A 555 10.73 -15.81 25.38
C SER A 555 10.59 -14.31 25.65
#